data_AF-A0A5C9DXA1-F1
#
_entry.id   AF-A0A5C9DXA1-F1
#
_cell.length_a   1.000
_cell.length_b   1.000
_cell.length_c   1.000
_cell.angle_alpha   90.00
_cell.angle_beta   90.00
_cell.angle_gamma   90.00
#
_symmetry.space_group_name_H-M   'P 1'
#
loop_
_entity.id
_entity.type
_entity.pdbx_description
1 polymer ?
#
loop_
_entity_poly.entity_id
_entity_poly.type
_entity_poly.pdbx_seq_one_letter_code
_entity_poly.pdbx_strand_id
1 'polypeptide(L)'
;MPYPNEHACRLKDPSSFSKFRRDNLTEGIDAIYGKKKNSDGWEMQTIRFDKNKFTAKEAKEWARENGFDCIRFEPASYQANT
;
A
#
# COMPACT_ATOMS: atom_id res chain seq x y z
N MET A 1 -5.76 -10.22 1.24
CA MET A 1 -5.94 -10.45 -0.21
C MET A 1 -5.34 -9.27 -0.97
N PRO A 2 -4.69 -9.52 -2.11
CA PRO A 2 -4.29 -8.46 -3.05
C PRO A 2 -5.53 -7.75 -3.59
N TYR A 3 -5.38 -6.46 -3.91
CA TYR A 3 -6.48 -5.66 -4.46
C TYR A 3 -6.44 -5.76 -5.98
N PRO A 4 -7.57 -6.03 -6.66
CA PRO A 4 -7.58 -6.30 -8.09
C PRO A 4 -7.17 -5.10 -8.95
N ASN A 5 -7.23 -3.88 -8.40
CA ASN A 5 -6.93 -2.63 -9.11
C ASN A 5 -5.68 -1.91 -8.58
N GLU A 6 -5.04 -2.39 -7.52
CA GLU A 6 -3.93 -1.68 -6.88
C GLU A 6 -2.80 -2.63 -6.50
N HIS A 7 -1.57 -2.30 -6.92
CA HIS A 7 -0.37 -2.88 -6.31
C HIS A 7 -0.19 -2.32 -4.90
N ALA A 8 0.46 -3.10 -4.02
CA ALA A 8 0.67 -2.71 -2.63
C ALA A 8 2.11 -2.92 -2.20
N CYS A 9 2.73 -1.85 -1.70
CA CYS A 9 3.94 -1.92 -0.90
C CYS A 9 3.55 -1.83 0.58
N ARG A 10 3.44 -2.96 1.27
CA ARG A 10 3.15 -2.97 2.72
C ARG A 10 4.42 -2.61 3.48
N LEU A 11 4.33 -1.64 4.38
CA LEU A 11 5.42 -1.19 5.25
C LEU A 11 5.30 -1.77 6.66
N LYS A 12 4.07 -2.03 7.11
CA LYS A 12 3.74 -2.55 8.45
C LYS A 12 2.62 -3.57 8.38
N ASP A 13 2.49 -4.42 9.39
CA ASP A 13 1.36 -5.34 9.51
C ASP A 13 0.06 -4.56 9.83
N PRO A 14 -1.02 -4.67 9.02
CA PRO A 14 -2.30 -4.02 9.33
C PRO A 14 -2.88 -4.43 10.69
N SER A 15 -2.54 -5.62 11.21
CA SER A 15 -3.03 -6.10 12.52
C SER A 15 -2.62 -5.21 13.70
N SER A 16 -1.57 -4.39 13.52
CA SER A 16 -1.08 -3.44 14.52
C SER A 16 -1.91 -2.15 14.63
N PHE A 17 -2.88 -1.95 13.73
CA PHE A 17 -3.67 -0.72 13.63
C PHE A 17 -5.16 -0.94 13.92
N SER A 18 -5.83 0.10 14.40
CA SER A 18 -7.24 0.10 14.79
C SER A 18 -8.15 0.81 13.78
N LYS A 19 -7.59 1.80 13.08
CA LYS A 19 -8.29 2.61 12.07
C LYS A 19 -7.36 2.86 10.89
N PHE A 20 -7.94 3.05 9.72
CA PHE A 20 -7.20 3.39 8.51
C PHE A 20 -7.77 4.65 7.88
N ARG A 21 -6.90 5.45 7.27
CA ARG A 21 -7.26 6.56 6.40
C ARG A 21 -6.41 6.51 5.15
N ARG A 22 -6.98 6.95 4.02
CA ARG A 22 -6.30 7.05 2.73
C ARG A 22 -5.98 8.52 2.48
N ASP A 23 -4.80 8.76 1.94
CA ASP A 23 -4.35 10.07 1.48
C ASP A 23 -3.75 9.93 0.09
N ASN A 24 -4.09 10.84 -0.82
CA ASN A 24 -3.53 10.83 -2.17
C ASN A 24 -2.19 11.55 -2.14
N LEU A 25 -1.10 10.85 -2.46
CA LEU A 25 0.23 11.47 -2.51
C LEU A 25 0.45 12.19 -3.83
N THR A 26 0.13 11.50 -4.92
CA THR A 26 0.20 12.00 -6.28
C THR A 26 -0.68 11.13 -7.17
N GLU A 27 -0.73 11.45 -8.46
CA GLU A 27 -1.52 10.72 -9.43
C GLU A 27 -1.18 9.22 -9.44
N GLY A 28 -2.17 8.39 -9.11
CA GLY A 28 -2.02 6.93 -9.10
C GLY A 28 -1.25 6.35 -7.91
N ILE A 29 -0.87 7.16 -6.92
CA ILE A 29 -0.16 6.71 -5.72
C ILE A 29 -0.86 7.24 -4.46
N ASP A 30 -1.31 6.32 -3.62
CA ASP A 30 -1.98 6.63 -2.36
C ASP A 30 -1.21 6.07 -1.16
N ALA A 31 -1.18 6.82 -0.07
CA ALA A 31 -0.76 6.35 1.23
C ALA A 31 -1.96 5.88 2.05
N ILE A 32 -1.82 4.70 2.66
CA ILE A 32 -2.75 4.23 3.70
C ILE A 32 -2.06 4.41 5.05
N TYR A 33 -2.59 5.30 5.87
CA TYR A 33 -2.15 5.49 7.25
C TYR A 33 -3.00 4.65 8.19
N GLY A 34 -2.35 3.99 9.15
CA GLY A 34 -3.02 3.28 10.24
C GLY A 34 -2.86 4.01 11.58
N LYS A 35 -3.92 4.08 12.37
CA LYS A 35 -3.86 4.51 13.78
C LYS A 35 -3.41 3.34 14.65
N LYS A 36 -2.31 3.46 15.38
CA LYS A 36 -1.81 2.39 16.26
C LYS A 36 -2.87 2.00 17.30
N LYS A 37 -2.96 0.72 17.67
CA LYS A 37 -3.95 0.26 18.66
C LYS A 37 -3.74 0.85 20.06
N ASN A 38 -2.47 1.05 20.44
CA ASN A 38 -2.08 1.46 21.80
C ASN A 38 -1.55 2.90 21.86
N SER A 39 -1.80 3.72 20.84
CA SER A 39 -1.45 5.14 20.87
C SER A 39 -2.32 5.96 19.90
N ASP A 40 -2.28 7.29 20.05
CA ASP A 40 -2.93 8.21 19.12
C ASP A 40 -2.11 8.45 17.83
N GLY A 41 -0.95 7.80 17.71
CA GLY A 41 -0.06 7.94 16.57
C GLY A 41 -0.62 7.29 15.30
N TRP A 42 -0.46 8.01 14.19
CA TRP A 42 -0.71 7.51 12.85
C TRP A 42 0.62 7.25 12.15
N GLU A 43 0.72 6.12 11.45
CA GLU A 43 1.88 5.79 10.63
C GLU A 43 1.46 5.28 9.27
N MET A 44 2.31 5.50 8.27
CA MET A 44 2.09 4.93 6.94
C MET A 44 2.21 3.41 7.03
N GLN A 45 1.13 2.71 6.71
CA GLN A 45 1.05 1.26 6.78
C GLN A 45 1.31 0.62 5.42
N THR A 46 0.81 1.22 4.33
CA THR A 46 0.96 0.73 2.95
C THR A 46 0.97 1.88 1.96
N ILE A 47 1.70 1.72 0.86
CA ILE A 47 1.57 2.54 -0.35
C ILE A 47 0.83 1.73 -1.41
N ARG A 48 -0.15 2.34 -2.05
CA ARG A 48 -0.98 1.76 -3.11
C ARG A 48 -0.64 2.41 -4.45
N PHE A 49 -0.63 1.61 -5.50
CA PHE A 49 -0.35 2.06 -6.86
C PHE A 49 -1.45 1.59 -7.80
N ASP A 50 -2.04 2.50 -8.57
CA ASP A 50 -3.02 2.18 -9.60
C ASP A 50 -2.38 1.27 -10.68
N LYS A 51 -2.95 0.08 -10.87
CA LYS A 51 -2.45 -0.91 -11.85
C LYS A 51 -2.46 -0.41 -13.29
N ASN A 52 -3.30 0.58 -13.60
CA ASN A 52 -3.42 1.12 -14.95
C ASN A 52 -2.33 2.16 -15.23
N LYS A 53 -1.64 2.64 -14.19
CA LYS A 53 -0.57 3.64 -14.28
C LYS A 53 0.81 3.07 -13.97
N PHE A 54 0.86 2.02 -13.15
CA PHE A 54 2.09 1.37 -12.75
C PHE A 54 1.97 -0.13 -12.98
N THR A 55 2.97 -0.71 -13.64
CA THR A 55 3.23 -2.15 -13.54
C THR A 55 3.70 -2.51 -12.15
N ALA A 56 3.61 -3.80 -11.79
CA ALA A 56 4.14 -4.29 -10.52
C ALA A 56 5.64 -4.00 -10.32
N LYS A 57 6.41 -3.96 -11.42
CA LYS A 57 7.84 -3.66 -11.40
C LYS A 57 8.07 -2.17 -11.12
N GLU A 58 7.41 -1.29 -11.86
CA GLU A 58 7.51 0.17 -11.67
C GLU A 58 7.08 0.59 -10.26
N ALA A 59 6.01 0.01 -9.73
CA ALA A 59 5.57 0.26 -8.36
C ALA A 59 6.62 -0.13 -7.30
N LYS A 60 7.33 -1.25 -7.49
CA LYS A 60 8.44 -1.65 -6.60
C LYS A 60 9.62 -0.71 -6.71
N GLU A 61 9.99 -0.34 -7.94
CA GLU A 61 11.11 0.57 -8.19
C GLU A 61 10.84 1.94 -7.61
N TRP A 62 9.64 2.50 -7.83
CA TRP A 62 9.22 3.75 -7.23
C TRP A 62 9.30 3.72 -5.71
N ALA A 63 8.80 2.65 -5.06
CA ALA A 63 8.85 2.53 -3.61
C ALA A 63 10.30 2.58 -3.09
N ARG A 64 11.20 1.79 -3.71
CA ARG A 64 12.62 1.74 -3.35
C ARG A 64 13.30 3.09 -3.56
N GLU A 65 13.06 3.76 -4.69
CA GLU A 65 13.66 5.05 -5.01
C GLU A 65 13.19 6.18 -4.08
N ASN A 66 11.98 6.06 -3.55
CA ASN A 66 11.43 6.99 -2.56
C ASN A 66 11.72 6.58 -1.11
N GLY A 67 12.64 5.62 -0.89
CA GLY A 67 13.10 5.22 0.45
C GLY A 67 12.13 4.33 1.22
N PHE A 68 11.16 3.72 0.55
CA PHE A 68 10.21 2.80 1.15
C PHE A 68 10.63 1.34 0.92
N ASP A 69 10.95 0.63 2.00
CA ASP A 69 11.22 -0.80 1.97
C ASP A 69 9.96 -1.60 2.33
N CYS A 70 9.43 -2.32 1.34
CA CYS A 70 8.20 -3.08 1.50
C CYS A 70 8.49 -4.38 2.26
N ILE A 71 7.92 -4.57 3.45
CA ILE A 71 7.95 -5.87 4.15
C ILE A 71 7.24 -6.96 3.33
N ARG A 72 6.30 -6.54 2.48
CA ARG A 72 5.61 -7.40 1.52
C ARG A 72 5.13 -6.57 0.35
N PHE A 73 5.43 -7.02 -0.86
CA PHE A 73 4.83 -6.48 -2.07
C PHE A 73 3.71 -7.39 -2.57
N GLU A 74 2.52 -6.84 -2.80
CA GLU A 74 1.37 -7.55 -3.34
C GLU A 74 1.04 -6.95 -4.70
N PRO A 75 1.34 -7.62 -5.82
CA PRO A 75 0.92 -7.12 -7.12
C PRO A 75 -0.62 -7.11 -7.20
N ALA A 76 -1.17 -6.15 -7.94
CA ALA A 76 -2.57 -6.22 -8.34
C ALA A 76 -2.80 -7.55 -9.05
N SER A 77 -3.67 -8.38 -8.50
CA SER A 77 -4.09 -9.61 -9.14
C SER A 77 -5.60 -9.72 -9.07
N TYR A 78 -6.18 -10.08 -10.22
CA TYR A 78 -7.59 -10.43 -10.29
C TYR A 78 -7.75 -11.78 -9.60
N GLN A 79 -8.42 -11.84 -8.45
CA GLN A 79 -9.11 -13.08 -8.09
C GLN A 79 -10.47 -13.00 -8.79
N ALA A 80 -10.54 -13.58 -9.99
CA ALA A 80 -11.81 -14.07 -10.48
C ALA A 80 -12.24 -15.11 -9.44
N ASN A 81 -13.31 -14.84 -8.69
CA ASN A 81 -14.04 -15.92 -8.06
C ASN A 81 -14.59 -16.77 -9.22
N THR A 82 -13.89 -17.85 -9.56
CA THR A 82 -14.43 -18.99 -10.33
C THR A 82 -14.85 -20.06 -9.36
#